data_AF-A0A9R1GJ59-F1
#
_entry.id   AF-A0A9R1GJ59-F1
#
_cell.length_a   1.000
_cell.length_b   1.000
_cell.length_c   1.000
_cell.angle_alpha   90.00
_cell.angle_beta   90.00
_cell.angle_gamma   90.00
#
_symmetry.space_group_name_H-M   'P 1'
#
loop_
_entity.id
_entity.type
_entity.pdbx_description
1 polymer ?
#
loop_
_entity_poly.entity_id
_entity_poly.type
_entity_poly.pdbx_seq_one_letter_code
_entity_poly.pdbx_strand_id
1 'polypeptide(L)'
;MAGGGAVPPPPRQLEVRRFASDRVGELRSLHATVSARVDGRFQQPRSARRRTTGHLPSKRRRASRGAVAGQAPEEGNPSAPQSRRVRRRQELAGNPAEGFSVAGDGARRLRTHIWHAKRFTMARRWGFVLPIGSHGSGRGSRAVLKRLKNGTIVHDASYFIPIQLDGPEDSLLSILGMVICPSPADKAPDLKHLQDKVMQGVCIENATLRCAGCPHSHVVGPVTYMWRPFSIGSSKLEAKEADLSNSETRFSQGSCSSSQRQLWIWIHPSMLDEGLDAIRIACDKQMQDSGVLVNCCSLEGKIARLEVMGCKAMQSLKSILHPVSKILDTSDMCKPTDHSLYSSTGPHVLEASVIDHAEILQPGAILSMIVHDPREVSSQGTDSPSETVTNQENKLLEGGDLEAPSEERHIFSLMQMHSGRHDLLLSDCREMWDSGCKINPPVAEEILCMEKHHRRINFFCLDSENDQGQATQVNDCFSRSCPVILLKHAKERWSIIVPLSWVKPFWLFLVSHGAHAIGLRERRWIASQVLYM
;
A
#
# COMPACT_ATOMS: atom_id res chain seq x y z
N MET A 1 -0.75 -66.96 -8.16
CA MET A 1 0.24 -65.87 -7.99
C MET A 1 0.34 -65.11 -9.30
N ALA A 2 -0.36 -63.97 -9.42
CA ALA A 2 -0.23 -63.08 -10.56
C ALA A 2 0.87 -62.06 -10.22
N GLY A 3 1.98 -62.11 -10.95
CA GLY A 3 3.09 -61.17 -10.78
C GLY A 3 2.65 -59.75 -11.13
N GLY A 4 2.85 -58.83 -10.21
CA GLY A 4 2.67 -57.40 -10.45
C GLY A 4 3.62 -56.93 -11.54
N GLY A 5 3.11 -56.76 -12.76
CA GLY A 5 3.86 -56.23 -13.88
C GLY A 5 4.28 -54.80 -13.60
N ALA A 6 5.59 -54.55 -13.60
CA ALA A 6 6.14 -53.20 -13.50
C ALA A 6 5.60 -52.33 -14.65
N VAL A 7 5.07 -51.16 -14.30
CA VAL A 7 4.58 -50.18 -15.29
C VAL A 7 5.75 -49.81 -16.23
N PRO A 8 5.61 -50.00 -17.55
CA PRO A 8 6.68 -49.68 -18.48
C PRO A 8 7.01 -48.18 -18.44
N PRO A 9 8.29 -47.80 -18.57
CA PRO A 9 8.68 -46.40 -18.56
C PRO A 9 8.03 -45.64 -19.72
N PRO A 10 7.70 -44.34 -19.54
CA PRO A 10 7.08 -43.56 -20.60
C PRO A 10 7.99 -43.49 -21.84
N PRO A 11 7.41 -43.51 -23.05
CA PRO A 11 8.17 -43.52 -24.29
C PRO A 11 8.99 -42.22 -24.46
N ARG A 12 10.24 -42.36 -24.90
CA ARG A 12 11.16 -41.22 -25.13
C ARG A 12 10.80 -40.38 -26.36
N GLN A 13 9.95 -40.90 -27.24
CA GLN A 13 9.51 -40.26 -28.47
C GLN A 13 7.99 -40.34 -28.59
N LEU A 14 7.36 -39.26 -29.04
CA LEU A 14 5.91 -39.15 -29.23
C LEU A 14 5.61 -39.10 -30.73
N GLU A 15 4.82 -40.06 -31.23
CA GLU A 15 4.30 -40.02 -32.59
C GLU A 15 3.11 -39.04 -32.66
N VAL A 16 3.41 -37.78 -32.98
CA VAL A 16 2.45 -36.67 -32.91
C VAL A 16 1.20 -36.91 -33.76
N ARG A 17 1.35 -37.50 -34.96
CA ARG A 17 0.22 -37.72 -35.88
C ARG A 17 -0.79 -38.71 -35.32
N ARG A 18 -0.32 -39.88 -34.89
CA ARG A 18 -1.15 -40.92 -34.29
C ARG A 18 -1.85 -40.39 -33.04
N PHE A 19 -1.11 -39.74 -32.15
CA PHE A 19 -1.66 -39.13 -30.93
C PHE A 19 -2.76 -38.09 -31.24
N ALA A 20 -2.56 -37.25 -32.24
CA ALA A 20 -3.54 -36.25 -32.64
C ALA A 20 -4.79 -36.86 -33.32
N SER A 21 -4.61 -37.90 -34.15
CA SER A 21 -5.71 -38.60 -34.82
C SER A 21 -6.66 -39.26 -33.82
N ASP A 22 -6.11 -39.95 -32.82
CA ASP A 22 -6.91 -40.62 -31.79
C ASP A 22 -7.74 -39.64 -30.94
N ARG A 23 -7.30 -38.37 -30.84
CA ARG A 23 -7.93 -37.31 -30.02
C ARG A 23 -8.65 -36.24 -30.84
N VAL A 24 -8.85 -36.46 -32.15
CA VAL A 24 -9.40 -35.44 -33.05
C VAL A 24 -10.81 -34.98 -32.65
N GLY A 25 -11.65 -35.88 -32.14
CA GLY A 25 -12.99 -35.56 -31.65
C GLY A 25 -12.98 -34.61 -30.46
N GLU A 26 -12.12 -34.89 -29.47
CA GLU A 26 -11.92 -34.05 -28.29
C GLU A 26 -11.39 -32.67 -28.66
N LEU A 27 -10.38 -32.60 -29.54
CA LEU A 27 -9.80 -31.34 -30.00
C LEU A 27 -10.81 -30.47 -30.76
N ARG A 28 -11.68 -31.08 -31.59
CA ARG A 28 -12.75 -30.36 -32.29
C ARG A 28 -13.78 -29.80 -31.32
N SER A 29 -14.19 -30.59 -30.34
CA SER A 29 -15.10 -30.17 -29.28
C SER A 29 -14.51 -28.97 -28.50
N LEU A 30 -13.27 -29.11 -28.03
CA LEU A 30 -12.56 -28.05 -27.33
C LEU A 30 -12.43 -26.78 -28.19
N HIS A 31 -12.05 -26.91 -29.46
CA HIS A 31 -11.94 -25.77 -30.36
C HIS A 31 -13.28 -25.08 -30.58
N ALA A 32 -14.37 -25.83 -30.77
CA ALA A 32 -15.71 -25.24 -30.92
C ALA A 32 -16.11 -24.45 -29.67
N THR A 33 -15.90 -25.02 -28.48
CA THR A 33 -16.20 -24.35 -27.21
C THR A 33 -15.34 -23.09 -26.99
N VAL A 34 -14.04 -23.16 -27.26
CA VAL A 34 -13.13 -22.02 -27.05
C VAL A 34 -13.35 -20.94 -28.13
N SER A 35 -13.50 -21.33 -29.39
CA SER A 35 -13.70 -20.39 -30.49
C SER A 35 -14.99 -19.58 -30.33
N ALA A 36 -16.06 -20.22 -29.82
CA ALA A 36 -17.31 -19.53 -29.50
C ALA A 36 -17.15 -18.50 -28.37
N ARG A 37 -16.21 -18.70 -27.43
CA ARG A 37 -15.95 -17.76 -26.32
C ARG A 37 -14.98 -16.64 -26.66
N VAL A 38 -14.12 -16.83 -27.66
CA VAL A 38 -13.02 -15.90 -27.99
C VAL A 38 -13.26 -15.20 -29.33
N ASP A 39 -14.42 -15.40 -29.97
CA ASP A 39 -14.75 -14.91 -31.32
C ASP A 39 -13.66 -15.21 -32.35
N GLY A 40 -12.98 -16.36 -32.22
CA GLY A 40 -11.85 -16.73 -33.08
C GLY A 40 -10.57 -15.88 -32.94
N ARG A 41 -10.47 -14.99 -31.94
CA ARG A 41 -9.30 -14.12 -31.71
C ARG A 41 -8.19 -14.81 -30.90
N PHE A 42 -7.43 -15.69 -31.53
CA PHE A 42 -6.31 -16.41 -30.90
C PHE A 42 -4.98 -15.63 -30.82
N GLN A 43 -4.98 -14.32 -31.08
CA GLN A 43 -3.74 -13.55 -31.18
C GLN A 43 -3.15 -13.21 -29.80
N GLN A 44 -1.92 -13.66 -29.55
CA GLN A 44 -1.19 -13.27 -28.36
C GLN A 44 -0.55 -11.87 -28.53
N PRO A 45 -0.71 -10.97 -27.54
CA PRO A 45 -0.13 -9.64 -27.60
C PRO A 45 1.40 -9.72 -27.59
N ARG A 46 2.07 -8.83 -28.34
CA ARG A 46 3.54 -8.78 -28.43
C ARG A 46 4.21 -8.64 -27.06
N SER A 47 3.56 -8.01 -26.07
CA SER A 47 4.06 -7.86 -24.70
C SER A 47 4.09 -9.17 -23.89
N ALA A 48 3.28 -10.17 -24.26
CA ALA A 48 3.28 -11.49 -23.62
C ALA A 48 4.39 -12.40 -24.15
N ARG A 49 4.98 -12.07 -25.31
CA ARG A 49 6.07 -12.87 -25.91
C ARG A 49 7.29 -12.94 -24.97
N ARG A 50 7.93 -14.10 -24.93
CA ARG A 50 9.16 -14.38 -24.18
C ARG A 50 10.20 -14.97 -25.12
N ARG A 51 11.47 -14.84 -24.79
CA ARG A 51 12.57 -15.53 -25.49
C ARG A 51 12.77 -16.90 -24.87
N THR A 52 13.09 -17.90 -25.69
CA THR A 52 13.46 -19.23 -25.21
C THR A 52 14.83 -19.19 -24.53
N THR A 53 15.01 -20.01 -23.49
CA THR A 53 16.29 -20.20 -22.79
C THR A 53 16.97 -21.45 -23.30
N GLY A 54 18.31 -21.48 -23.29
CA GLY A 54 19.06 -22.67 -23.70
C GLY A 54 18.77 -23.89 -22.82
N HIS A 55 18.79 -25.08 -23.42
CA HIS A 55 18.49 -26.35 -22.75
C HIS A 55 19.65 -26.87 -21.88
N LEU A 56 20.86 -26.39 -22.11
CA LEU A 56 22.02 -26.82 -21.34
C LEU A 56 22.00 -26.16 -19.96
N PRO A 57 22.19 -26.92 -18.86
CA PRO A 57 22.36 -26.33 -17.55
C PRO A 57 23.56 -25.38 -17.61
N SER A 58 23.38 -24.17 -17.08
CA SER A 58 24.45 -23.16 -17.03
C SER A 58 25.71 -23.81 -16.47
N LYS A 59 26.72 -24.01 -17.32
CA LYS A 59 28.04 -24.52 -16.92
C LYS A 59 28.57 -23.52 -15.89
N ARG A 60 28.41 -23.83 -14.59
CA ARG A 60 29.10 -23.10 -13.53
C ARG A 60 30.55 -23.02 -13.97
N ARG A 61 31.08 -21.80 -14.13
CA ARG A 61 32.52 -21.60 -14.34
C ARG A 61 33.22 -22.42 -13.27
N ARG A 62 33.95 -23.45 -13.69
CA ARG A 62 34.77 -24.31 -12.83
C ARG A 62 35.94 -23.50 -12.29
N ALA A 63 35.67 -22.51 -11.44
CA ALA A 63 36.69 -21.88 -10.63
C ALA A 63 36.71 -22.62 -9.28
N SER A 64 37.24 -23.85 -9.29
CA SER A 64 37.83 -24.59 -8.15
C SER A 64 37.93 -26.10 -8.39
N ARG A 65 38.26 -26.57 -9.60
CA ARG A 65 38.76 -27.95 -9.78
C ARG A 65 40.24 -28.11 -9.34
N GLY A 66 40.68 -27.29 -8.39
CA GLY A 66 42.04 -27.24 -7.87
C GLY A 66 42.09 -27.03 -6.35
N ALA A 67 41.04 -27.44 -5.62
CA ALA A 67 41.12 -27.65 -4.17
C ALA A 67 40.87 -29.14 -3.94
N VAL A 68 41.99 -29.84 -4.06
CA VAL A 68 42.34 -31.20 -3.66
C VAL A 68 41.43 -31.80 -2.57
N ALA A 69 41.12 -33.07 -2.77
CA ALA A 69 40.59 -34.02 -1.80
C ALA A 69 41.17 -33.84 -0.38
N GLY A 70 40.32 -33.75 0.64
CA GLY A 70 40.76 -33.76 2.02
C GLY A 70 39.66 -33.47 3.02
N GLN A 71 39.26 -34.52 3.74
CA GLN A 71 38.63 -34.56 5.06
C GLN A 71 37.12 -34.27 5.16
N ALA A 72 36.43 -35.26 5.74
CA ALA A 72 35.09 -35.18 6.28
C ALA A 72 35.08 -34.23 7.51
N PRO A 73 34.01 -33.46 7.74
CA PRO A 73 33.94 -32.60 8.90
C PRO A 73 33.56 -33.41 10.15
N GLU A 74 34.39 -33.34 11.18
CA GLU A 74 33.99 -33.67 12.56
C GLU A 74 32.88 -32.72 13.04
N GLU A 75 31.98 -33.27 13.86
CA GLU A 75 30.88 -32.54 14.51
C GLU A 75 31.44 -31.46 15.45
N GLY A 76 31.13 -30.19 15.18
CA GLY A 76 31.46 -29.07 16.07
C GLY A 76 32.01 -27.80 15.39
N ASN A 77 32.30 -27.82 14.08
CA ASN A 77 32.80 -26.62 13.39
C ASN A 77 31.67 -25.66 12.94
N PRO A 78 31.86 -24.32 13.07
CA PRO A 78 30.90 -23.36 12.55
C PRO A 78 30.74 -23.59 11.05
N SER A 79 29.48 -23.77 10.61
CA SER A 79 29.14 -24.08 9.22
C SER A 79 29.94 -23.21 8.26
N ALA A 80 30.60 -23.84 7.27
CA ALA A 80 31.45 -23.14 6.30
C ALA A 80 30.77 -21.86 5.79
N PRO A 81 31.50 -20.72 5.69
CA PRO A 81 30.90 -19.44 5.37
C PRO A 81 30.15 -19.53 4.04
N GLN A 82 28.85 -19.25 4.09
CA GLN A 82 28.00 -19.31 2.92
C GLN A 82 28.59 -18.44 1.80
N SER A 83 28.58 -18.96 0.56
CA SER A 83 29.11 -18.19 -0.57
C SER A 83 28.44 -16.81 -0.66
N ARG A 84 29.21 -15.79 -1.09
CA ARG A 84 28.72 -14.41 -1.27
C ARG A 84 27.40 -14.35 -2.06
N ARG A 85 27.23 -15.24 -3.04
CA ARG A 85 26.01 -15.34 -3.86
C ARG A 85 24.79 -15.79 -3.06
N VAL A 86 24.95 -16.79 -2.18
CA VAL A 86 23.86 -17.30 -1.34
C VAL A 86 23.47 -16.26 -0.30
N ARG A 87 24.46 -15.69 0.41
CA ARG A 87 24.22 -14.63 1.41
C ARG A 87 23.48 -13.44 0.80
N ARG A 88 23.94 -12.96 -0.37
CA ARG A 88 23.29 -11.84 -1.07
C ARG A 88 21.88 -12.18 -1.55
N ARG A 89 21.62 -13.45 -1.92
CA ARG A 89 20.27 -13.88 -2.32
C ARG A 89 19.33 -13.85 -1.12
N GLN A 90 19.76 -14.34 0.04
CA GLN A 90 19.00 -14.31 1.28
C GLN A 90 18.73 -12.87 1.74
N GLU A 91 19.77 -12.02 1.76
CA GLU A 91 19.66 -10.59 2.12
C GLU A 91 18.62 -9.86 1.26
N LEU A 92 18.66 -10.05 -0.06
CA LEU A 92 17.73 -9.38 -0.96
C LEU A 92 16.32 -10.01 -0.93
N ALA A 93 16.22 -11.31 -0.69
CA ALA A 93 14.93 -12.01 -0.58
C ALA A 93 14.22 -11.67 0.73
N GLY A 94 14.99 -11.41 1.79
CA GLY A 94 14.49 -11.05 3.11
C GLY A 94 13.52 -9.88 3.09
N ASN A 95 12.60 -9.89 4.06
CA ASN A 95 11.60 -8.84 4.24
C ASN A 95 11.57 -8.41 5.71
N PRO A 96 12.63 -7.74 6.21
CA PRO A 96 12.62 -7.27 7.59
C PRO A 96 11.46 -6.29 7.84
N ALA A 97 11.02 -6.18 9.10
CA ALA A 97 9.93 -5.28 9.50
C ALA A 97 10.27 -3.82 9.13
N GLU A 98 11.49 -3.41 9.48
CA GLU A 98 12.01 -2.06 9.28
C GLU A 98 13.33 -2.08 8.52
N GLY A 99 13.79 -0.90 8.09
CA GLY A 99 15.09 -0.67 7.48
C GLY A 99 15.24 -1.15 6.04
N PHE A 100 15.98 -0.36 5.24
CA PHE A 100 16.33 -0.73 3.88
C PHE A 100 17.53 -1.67 3.84
N SER A 101 17.56 -2.59 2.86
CA SER A 101 18.80 -3.34 2.59
C SER A 101 19.83 -2.42 1.94
N VAL A 102 21.10 -2.54 2.33
CA VAL A 102 22.15 -1.60 1.95
C VAL A 102 23.15 -2.27 0.99
N ALA A 103 23.56 -1.55 -0.05
CA ALA A 103 24.62 -1.99 -0.94
C ALA A 103 26.00 -1.84 -0.28
N GLY A 104 27.04 -2.47 -0.82
CA GLY A 104 28.37 -2.44 -0.20
C GLY A 104 29.01 -1.04 -0.09
N ASP A 105 28.45 -0.04 -0.77
CA ASP A 105 28.86 1.36 -0.74
C ASP A 105 27.84 2.27 -0.04
N GLY A 106 26.96 1.72 0.79
CA GLY A 106 26.01 2.49 1.60
C GLY A 106 24.68 2.83 0.93
N ALA A 107 24.52 2.60 -0.38
CA ALA A 107 23.26 2.93 -1.04
C ALA A 107 22.13 1.96 -0.67
N ARG A 108 20.99 2.52 -0.24
CA ARG A 108 19.80 1.80 0.19
C ARG A 108 19.02 1.23 -1.00
N ARG A 109 18.38 0.08 -0.80
CA ARG A 109 17.54 -0.61 -1.79
C ARG A 109 16.11 -0.72 -1.26
N LEU A 110 15.16 -0.33 -2.10
CA LEU A 110 13.73 -0.47 -1.82
C LEU A 110 13.31 -1.94 -1.74
N ARG A 111 12.17 -2.21 -1.10
CA ARG A 111 11.62 -3.57 -0.97
C ARG A 111 11.29 -4.22 -2.32
N THR A 112 10.97 -3.41 -3.33
CA THR A 112 10.71 -3.84 -4.72
C THR A 112 11.98 -3.96 -5.57
N HIS A 113 13.17 -3.78 -5.00
CA HIS A 113 14.43 -3.67 -5.75
C HIS A 113 14.70 -4.87 -6.67
N ILE A 114 14.52 -6.12 -6.21
CA ILE A 114 14.71 -7.31 -7.07
C ILE A 114 13.74 -7.26 -8.25
N TRP A 115 12.49 -6.89 -8.00
CA TRP A 115 11.45 -6.87 -9.03
C TRP A 115 11.79 -5.86 -10.13
N HIS A 116 12.23 -4.66 -9.73
CA HIS A 116 12.68 -3.62 -10.64
C HIS A 116 14.01 -3.96 -11.32
N ALA A 117 15.02 -4.45 -10.60
CA ALA A 117 16.33 -4.76 -11.18
C ALA A 117 16.27 -5.83 -12.29
N LYS A 118 15.23 -6.66 -12.32
CA LYS A 118 14.97 -7.64 -13.40
C LYS A 118 14.33 -7.02 -14.65
N ARG A 119 13.79 -5.80 -14.57
CA ARG A 119 12.88 -5.19 -15.58
C ARG A 119 13.27 -3.77 -15.98
N PHE A 120 13.99 -3.06 -15.12
CA PHE A 120 14.34 -1.66 -15.23
C PHE A 120 15.85 -1.49 -15.12
N THR A 121 16.35 -0.47 -15.81
CA THR A 121 17.69 0.03 -15.60
C THR A 121 17.74 0.72 -14.25
N MET A 122 18.59 0.22 -13.35
CA MET A 122 18.75 0.74 -11.99
C MET A 122 19.93 1.73 -11.94
N ALA A 123 19.76 2.85 -11.23
CA ALA A 123 20.86 3.80 -11.02
C ALA A 123 20.87 4.35 -9.58
N ARG A 124 22.03 4.82 -9.14
CA ARG A 124 22.22 5.44 -7.83
C ARG A 124 21.73 6.88 -7.86
N ARG A 125 20.79 7.23 -6.98
CA ARG A 125 20.23 8.58 -6.82
C ARG A 125 19.88 8.80 -5.35
N TRP A 126 20.33 9.91 -4.77
CA TRP A 126 19.93 10.35 -3.42
C TRP A 126 20.14 9.31 -2.31
N GLY A 127 21.26 8.58 -2.37
CA GLY A 127 21.55 7.50 -1.43
C GLY A 127 20.74 6.21 -1.64
N PHE A 128 19.96 6.10 -2.72
CA PHE A 128 19.19 4.91 -3.09
C PHE A 128 19.58 4.33 -4.45
N VAL A 129 19.31 3.04 -4.66
CA VAL A 129 19.36 2.39 -5.98
C VAL A 129 17.95 2.29 -6.57
N LEU A 130 17.62 3.23 -7.46
CA LEU A 130 16.26 3.45 -7.97
C LEU A 130 16.09 3.03 -9.44
N PRO A 131 14.86 2.62 -9.84
CA PRO A 131 14.54 2.34 -11.24
C PRO A 131 14.45 3.64 -12.06
N ILE A 132 15.29 3.78 -13.09
CA ILE A 132 15.23 4.94 -13.99
C ILE A 132 14.14 4.75 -15.04
N GLY A 133 14.11 3.58 -15.68
CA GLY A 133 13.11 3.26 -16.70
C GLY A 133 13.32 1.85 -17.24
N SER A 134 12.37 1.36 -18.04
CA SER A 134 12.44 0.00 -18.59
C SER A 134 13.73 -0.22 -19.39
N HIS A 135 14.25 -1.46 -19.41
CA HIS A 135 15.44 -1.77 -20.20
C HIS A 135 15.26 -1.42 -21.69
N GLY A 136 16.33 -0.91 -22.30
CA GLY A 136 16.34 -0.43 -23.68
C GLY A 136 15.75 0.97 -23.84
N SER A 137 15.41 1.34 -25.09
CA SER A 137 14.80 2.63 -25.44
C SER A 137 13.35 2.78 -24.97
N GLY A 138 12.72 1.70 -24.48
CA GLY A 138 11.32 1.70 -24.05
C GLY A 138 10.36 1.93 -25.22
N ARG A 139 9.13 2.37 -24.91
CA ARG A 139 8.09 2.72 -25.90
C ARG A 139 7.82 4.23 -25.99
N GLY A 140 8.66 5.04 -25.34
CA GLY A 140 8.51 6.50 -25.26
C GLY A 140 7.35 6.96 -24.36
N SER A 141 7.25 8.29 -24.20
CA SER A 141 6.25 8.94 -23.34
C SER A 141 4.82 8.67 -23.78
N ARG A 142 4.52 8.71 -25.09
CA ARG A 142 3.17 8.45 -25.64
C ARG A 142 2.58 7.12 -25.17
N ALA A 143 3.40 6.07 -25.08
CA ALA A 143 2.93 4.77 -24.61
C ALA A 143 2.60 4.77 -23.10
N VAL A 144 3.36 5.52 -22.29
CA VAL A 144 3.10 5.69 -20.85
C VAL A 144 1.82 6.48 -20.65
N LEU A 145 1.64 7.59 -21.38
CA LEU A 145 0.43 8.42 -21.27
C LEU A 145 -0.81 7.68 -21.76
N LYS A 146 -0.70 6.87 -22.83
CA LYS A 146 -1.79 5.98 -23.25
C LYS A 146 -2.15 4.94 -22.18
N ARG A 147 -1.16 4.43 -21.44
CA ARG A 147 -1.41 3.52 -20.31
C ARG A 147 -2.08 4.23 -19.15
N LEU A 148 -1.68 5.47 -18.85
CA LEU A 148 -2.29 6.31 -17.82
C LEU A 148 -3.78 6.54 -18.13
N LYS A 149 -4.10 6.86 -19.39
CA LYS A 149 -5.49 7.10 -19.85
C LYS A 149 -6.37 5.86 -19.91
N ASN A 150 -5.79 4.66 -20.03
CA ASN A 150 -6.56 3.44 -20.30
C ASN A 150 -6.46 2.38 -19.19
N GLY A 151 -5.69 2.64 -18.13
CA GLY A 151 -5.39 1.65 -17.12
C GLY A 151 -4.73 2.25 -15.88
N THR A 152 -4.06 1.38 -15.13
CA THR A 152 -3.42 1.73 -13.86
C THR A 152 -1.91 1.70 -14.00
N ILE A 153 -1.25 2.70 -13.44
CA ILE A 153 0.21 2.84 -13.34
C ILE A 153 0.60 2.87 -11.87
N VAL A 154 1.72 2.25 -11.52
CA VAL A 154 2.21 2.22 -10.14
C VAL A 154 3.68 2.63 -10.08
N HIS A 155 4.03 3.44 -9.10
CA HIS A 155 5.41 3.87 -8.82
C HIS A 155 5.76 3.63 -7.35
N ASP A 156 6.94 3.07 -7.11
CA ASP A 156 7.45 2.91 -5.75
C ASP A 156 8.11 4.22 -5.28
N ALA A 157 7.40 4.97 -4.44
CA ALA A 157 7.84 6.23 -3.85
C ALA A 157 8.37 6.05 -2.41
N SER A 158 8.68 4.82 -1.98
CA SER A 158 9.15 4.52 -0.62
C SER A 158 10.50 5.15 -0.23
N TYR A 159 11.16 5.83 -1.17
CA TYR A 159 12.38 6.60 -0.88
C TYR A 159 12.10 8.00 -0.33
N PHE A 160 10.85 8.49 -0.37
CA PHE A 160 10.46 9.67 0.40
C PHE A 160 10.42 9.31 1.88
N ILE A 161 10.95 10.20 2.72
CA ILE A 161 11.16 9.92 4.14
C ILE A 161 10.23 10.82 4.96
N PRO A 162 9.35 10.25 5.79
CA PRO A 162 8.55 11.05 6.70
C PRO A 162 9.38 11.45 7.92
N ILE A 163 9.24 12.70 8.34
CA ILE A 163 9.74 13.24 9.59
C ILE A 163 8.53 13.44 10.51
N GLN A 164 8.57 12.84 11.68
CA GLN A 164 7.54 12.96 12.70
C GLN A 164 7.91 14.04 13.71
N LEU A 165 7.01 15.00 13.89
CA LEU A 165 7.04 15.92 15.03
C LEU A 165 5.94 15.52 16.01
N ASP A 166 6.27 15.53 17.30
CA ASP A 166 5.37 15.17 18.39
C ASP A 166 5.57 16.15 19.56
N GLY A 167 4.48 16.77 20.01
CA GLY A 167 4.52 17.76 21.09
C GLY A 167 3.23 18.58 21.19
N PRO A 168 3.22 19.62 22.05
CA PRO A 168 2.10 20.54 22.19
C PRO A 168 1.72 21.23 20.88
N GLU A 169 0.42 21.33 20.62
CA GLU A 169 -0.14 21.94 19.40
C GLU A 169 0.44 23.33 19.10
N ASP A 170 0.44 24.24 20.09
CA ASP A 170 0.93 25.61 19.92
C ASP A 170 2.43 25.66 19.54
N SER A 171 3.22 24.75 20.12
CA SER A 171 4.66 24.68 19.81
C SER A 171 4.90 24.11 18.42
N LEU A 172 4.11 23.12 17.99
CA LEU A 172 4.17 22.60 16.63
C LEU A 172 3.78 23.65 15.60
N LEU A 173 2.72 24.42 15.85
CA LEU A 173 2.30 25.52 14.98
C LEU A 173 3.38 26.60 14.85
N SER A 174 4.05 26.97 15.96
CA SER A 174 5.18 27.89 15.94
C SER A 174 6.33 27.36 15.05
N ILE A 175 6.69 26.08 15.21
CA ILE A 175 7.73 25.43 14.40
C ILE A 175 7.34 25.43 12.92
N LEU A 176 6.11 25.05 12.58
CA LEU A 176 5.64 25.08 11.19
C LEU A 176 5.65 26.50 10.63
N GLY A 177 5.27 27.51 11.41
CA GLY A 177 5.33 28.92 11.01
C GLY A 177 6.75 29.40 10.68
N MET A 178 7.77 28.83 11.32
CA MET A 178 9.19 29.14 11.05
C MET A 178 9.75 28.44 9.81
N VAL A 179 9.33 27.19 9.55
CA VAL A 179 10.01 26.31 8.57
C VAL A 179 9.15 26.09 7.32
N ILE A 180 7.84 26.05 7.46
CA ILE A 180 6.90 25.79 6.36
C ILE A 180 6.34 27.09 5.86
N CYS A 181 6.31 27.22 4.54
CA CYS A 181 5.53 28.24 3.91
C CYS A 181 4.56 27.61 2.92
N PRO A 182 3.25 27.79 3.14
CA PRO A 182 2.24 27.19 2.30
C PRO A 182 2.41 27.67 0.87
N SER A 183 2.04 26.81 -0.08
CA SER A 183 2.01 27.19 -1.50
C SER A 183 1.14 28.45 -1.64
N PRO A 184 1.49 29.42 -2.50
CA PRO A 184 0.62 30.57 -2.77
C PRO A 184 -0.66 30.06 -3.44
N ALA A 185 -1.67 29.73 -2.64
CA ALA A 185 -3.04 29.60 -3.11
C ALA A 185 -3.57 31.02 -3.29
N ASP A 186 -4.19 31.28 -4.44
CA ASP A 186 -4.88 32.53 -4.71
C ASP A 186 -5.76 32.90 -3.51
N LYS A 187 -5.71 34.18 -3.13
CA LYS A 187 -6.38 34.75 -1.95
C LYS A 187 -7.89 34.51 -1.98
N ALA A 188 -8.33 33.33 -1.55
CA ALA A 188 -9.72 32.96 -1.39
C ALA A 188 -10.06 32.79 0.10
N PRO A 189 -11.28 33.15 0.53
CA PRO A 189 -11.74 32.99 1.92
C PRO A 189 -11.73 31.54 2.43
N ASP A 190 -11.57 30.55 1.54
CA ASP A 190 -11.52 29.11 1.85
C ASP A 190 -10.22 28.63 2.50
N LEU A 191 -9.18 29.46 2.58
CA LEU A 191 -7.87 29.04 3.08
C LEU A 191 -7.89 28.68 4.57
N LYS A 192 -8.67 29.40 5.39
CA LYS A 192 -8.81 29.10 6.83
C LYS A 192 -9.48 27.75 7.04
N HIS A 193 -10.58 27.51 6.34
CA HIS A 193 -11.31 26.24 6.40
C HIS A 193 -10.47 25.06 5.90
N LEU A 194 -9.59 25.28 4.91
CA LEU A 194 -8.65 24.26 4.46
C LEU A 194 -7.58 23.97 5.52
N GLN A 195 -7.01 25.01 6.14
CA GLN A 195 -6.07 24.86 7.24
C GLN A 195 -6.70 24.13 8.43
N ASP A 196 -7.94 24.46 8.80
CA ASP A 196 -8.68 23.77 9.86
C ASP A 196 -8.86 22.27 9.54
N LYS A 197 -9.18 21.93 8.27
CA LYS A 197 -9.29 20.53 7.81
C LYS A 197 -7.96 19.79 7.82
N VAL A 198 -6.87 20.46 7.48
CA VAL A 198 -5.51 19.91 7.54
C VAL A 198 -5.11 19.68 8.99
N MET A 199 -5.38 20.65 9.87
CA MET A 199 -5.15 20.57 11.31
C MET A 199 -5.98 19.46 11.96
N GLN A 200 -7.21 19.22 11.52
CA GLN A 200 -8.02 18.10 11.98
C GLN A 200 -7.51 16.72 11.50
N GLY A 201 -6.52 16.68 10.61
CA GLY A 201 -5.97 15.43 10.06
C GLY A 201 -6.82 14.81 8.94
N VAL A 202 -7.73 15.58 8.35
CA VAL A 202 -8.62 15.10 7.27
C VAL A 202 -7.98 15.25 5.90
N CYS A 203 -7.06 16.22 5.75
CA CYS A 203 -6.42 16.56 4.48
C CYS A 203 -4.89 16.67 4.59
N ILE A 204 -4.21 16.35 3.50
CA ILE A 204 -2.79 16.66 3.29
C ILE A 204 -2.64 18.05 2.66
N GLU A 205 -1.50 18.68 2.89
CA GLU A 205 -1.16 19.94 2.22
C GLU A 205 0.26 19.88 1.63
N ASN A 206 0.44 20.55 0.49
CA ASN A 206 1.76 20.74 -0.13
C ASN A 206 2.29 22.13 0.25
N ALA A 207 3.53 22.17 0.68
CA ALA A 207 4.17 23.40 1.10
C ALA A 207 5.66 23.43 0.70
N THR A 208 6.29 24.58 0.92
CA THR A 208 7.72 24.77 0.70
C THR A 208 8.43 24.85 2.03
N LEU A 209 9.48 24.04 2.20
CA LEU A 209 10.33 24.04 3.38
C LEU A 209 11.42 25.12 3.22
N ARG A 210 11.65 25.88 4.27
CA ARG A 210 12.64 26.96 4.34
C ARG A 210 13.53 26.77 5.56
N CYS A 211 14.76 27.27 5.50
CA CYS A 211 15.66 27.24 6.64
C CYS A 211 15.24 28.28 7.69
N ALA A 212 15.06 27.84 8.94
CA ALA A 212 14.68 28.71 10.05
C ALA A 212 15.86 29.57 10.53
N GLY A 213 15.80 30.89 10.32
CA GLY A 213 16.78 31.84 10.86
C GLY A 213 17.70 32.54 9.87
N CYS A 214 17.48 32.38 8.56
CA CYS A 214 18.17 33.20 7.56
C CYS A 214 17.29 34.38 7.14
N PRO A 215 17.77 35.63 7.22
CA PRO A 215 17.01 36.82 6.82
C PRO A 215 16.65 36.84 5.33
N HIS A 216 17.40 36.12 4.49
CA HIS A 216 17.00 35.78 3.12
C HIS A 216 16.62 34.29 3.11
N SER A 217 15.32 33.99 3.22
CA SER A 217 14.82 32.63 3.45
C SER A 217 15.28 31.66 2.35
N HIS A 218 16.33 30.88 2.62
CA HIS A 218 16.81 29.83 1.73
C HIS A 218 15.75 28.73 1.61
N VAL A 219 15.20 28.56 0.41
CA VAL A 219 14.20 27.53 0.12
C VAL A 219 14.90 26.19 -0.02
N VAL A 220 14.54 25.23 0.83
CA VAL A 220 15.10 23.88 0.82
C VAL A 220 14.40 23.03 -0.25
N GLY A 221 13.07 23.05 -0.29
CA GLY A 221 12.32 22.33 -1.32
C GLY A 221 10.86 22.05 -0.99
N PRO A 222 10.12 21.39 -1.90
CA PRO A 222 8.72 21.06 -1.70
C PRO A 222 8.55 19.89 -0.72
N VAL A 223 7.58 20.01 0.17
CA VAL A 223 7.19 18.99 1.16
C VAL A 223 5.69 18.79 1.14
N THR A 224 5.25 17.60 1.53
CA THR A 224 3.84 17.33 1.82
C THR A 224 3.72 17.03 3.30
N TYR A 225 2.81 17.69 3.99
CA TYR A 225 2.61 17.44 5.42
C TYR A 225 1.17 17.06 5.73
N MET A 226 0.98 16.37 6.86
CA MET A 226 -0.32 15.89 7.34
C MET A 226 -0.29 15.78 8.86
N TRP A 227 -1.43 16.05 9.49
CA TRP A 227 -1.62 15.87 10.93
C TRP A 227 -2.25 14.53 11.24
N ARG A 228 -1.93 14.01 12.43
CA ARG A 228 -2.66 12.88 12.99
C ARG A 228 -4.10 13.34 13.33
N PRO A 229 -5.13 12.59 12.90
CA PRO A 229 -6.50 12.82 13.32
C PRO A 229 -6.65 12.78 14.84
N PHE A 230 -7.64 13.50 15.37
CA PHE A 230 -7.95 13.42 16.79
C PHE A 230 -8.45 12.02 17.17
N SER A 231 -7.95 11.48 18.27
CA SER A 231 -8.42 10.19 18.80
C SER A 231 -9.67 10.42 19.65
N ILE A 232 -10.79 9.80 19.29
CA ILE A 232 -12.11 9.94 19.94
C ILE A 232 -12.10 9.46 21.42
N GLY A 233 -11.08 8.71 21.83
CA GLY A 233 -11.05 8.02 23.13
C GLY A 233 -10.55 8.79 24.36
N SER A 234 -9.85 9.92 24.22
CA SER A 234 -9.22 10.56 25.40
C SER A 234 -10.15 11.49 26.18
N SER A 235 -11.19 12.04 25.57
CA SER A 235 -12.03 13.06 26.24
C SER A 235 -13.14 12.49 27.15
N LYS A 236 -13.47 11.19 27.06
CA LYS A 236 -14.60 10.59 27.80
C LYS A 236 -14.22 9.88 29.10
N LEU A 237 -12.94 9.56 29.30
CA LEU A 237 -12.46 8.92 30.52
C LEU A 237 -12.03 9.92 31.59
N GLU A 238 -11.57 11.11 31.20
CA GLU A 238 -11.16 12.15 32.16
C GLU A 238 -12.35 12.97 32.70
N ALA A 239 -13.52 12.89 32.07
CA ALA A 239 -14.72 13.63 32.47
C ALA A 239 -15.66 12.87 33.44
N LYS A 240 -15.26 11.71 33.97
CA LYS A 240 -16.10 10.89 34.87
C LYS A 240 -15.59 10.71 36.30
N GLU A 241 -14.42 11.24 36.64
CA GLU A 241 -13.84 11.13 37.99
C GLU A 241 -13.76 12.46 38.75
N ALA A 242 -14.35 13.53 38.22
CA ALA A 242 -14.40 14.82 38.91
C ALA A 242 -15.81 15.39 38.87
N ASP A 243 -16.73 14.82 39.65
CA ASP A 243 -17.97 15.49 40.04
C ASP A 243 -18.57 14.87 41.31
N LEU A 244 -18.05 15.29 42.47
CA LEU A 244 -18.83 15.45 43.71
C LEU A 244 -18.12 16.44 44.65
N SER A 245 -18.28 17.75 44.43
CA SER A 245 -18.66 18.71 45.48
C SER A 245 -18.80 20.13 44.93
N ASN A 246 -20.00 20.68 45.11
CA ASN A 246 -20.38 22.05 44.78
C ASN A 246 -19.72 23.08 45.70
N SER A 247 -19.25 24.20 45.15
CA SER A 247 -19.82 25.53 45.45
C SER A 247 -19.19 26.63 44.58
N GLU A 248 -20.04 27.56 44.18
CA GLU A 248 -19.77 28.70 43.30
C GLU A 248 -18.62 29.60 43.79
N THR A 249 -17.67 29.95 42.92
CA THR A 249 -17.12 31.33 42.83
C THR A 249 -16.17 31.51 41.63
N ARG A 250 -16.52 32.50 40.77
CA ARG A 250 -15.67 33.40 39.96
C ARG A 250 -14.84 32.82 38.79
N PHE A 251 -15.10 33.44 37.63
CA PHE A 251 -14.20 33.61 36.49
C PHE A 251 -12.72 33.65 36.92
N SER A 252 -11.99 32.60 36.55
CA SER A 252 -10.53 32.53 36.65
C SER A 252 -10.00 31.89 35.37
N GLN A 253 -9.31 32.70 34.60
CA GLN A 253 -8.58 32.37 33.38
C GLN A 253 -7.33 31.54 33.72
N GLY A 254 -7.09 30.44 33.01
CA GLY A 254 -5.95 29.50 33.17
C GLY A 254 -6.45 28.12 33.59
N SER A 255 -6.28 27.03 32.85
CA SER A 255 -5.06 26.55 32.18
C SER A 255 -5.48 25.64 31.01
N CYS A 256 -5.23 26.05 29.76
CA CYS A 256 -5.39 25.18 28.61
C CYS A 256 -4.19 24.23 28.59
N SER A 257 -4.37 22.97 28.98
CA SER A 257 -3.41 21.92 28.66
C SER A 257 -3.43 21.74 27.14
N SER A 258 -2.46 22.35 26.45
CA SER A 258 -2.27 22.20 25.00
C SER A 258 -2.22 20.72 24.66
N SER A 259 -3.18 20.25 23.86
CA SER A 259 -3.25 18.83 23.47
C SER A 259 -1.96 18.42 22.77
N GLN A 260 -1.41 17.26 23.14
CA GLN A 260 -0.29 16.68 22.38
C GLN A 260 -0.79 16.26 21.00
N ARG A 261 -0.05 16.66 19.97
CA ARG A 261 -0.37 16.37 18.58
C ARG A 261 0.84 15.80 17.88
N GLN A 262 0.58 15.08 16.79
CA GLN A 262 1.60 14.49 15.94
C GLN A 262 1.36 14.90 14.50
N LEU A 263 2.43 15.14 13.76
CA LEU A 263 2.37 15.43 12.33
C LEU A 263 3.52 14.76 11.59
N TRP A 264 3.31 14.50 10.31
CA TRP A 264 4.34 14.01 9.40
C TRP A 264 4.65 15.02 8.31
N ILE A 265 5.94 15.24 8.05
CA ILE A 265 6.45 16.01 6.92
C ILE A 265 7.20 15.04 5.99
N TRP A 266 6.68 14.82 4.79
CA TRP A 266 7.29 13.99 3.78
C TRP A 266 8.35 14.76 3.00
N ILE A 267 9.60 14.33 3.12
CA ILE A 267 10.76 14.97 2.51
C ILE A 267 11.37 14.07 1.44
N HIS A 268 11.81 14.69 0.34
CA HIS A 268 12.56 14.00 -0.70
C HIS A 268 14.01 13.77 -0.24
N PRO A 269 14.62 12.59 -0.48
CA PRO A 269 15.93 12.25 0.06
C PRO A 269 17.09 13.14 -0.43
N SER A 270 16.91 13.91 -1.50
CA SER A 270 17.93 14.89 -1.93
C SER A 270 18.07 16.10 -1.03
N MET A 271 17.03 16.40 -0.24
CA MET A 271 16.94 17.56 0.65
C MET A 271 16.73 17.11 2.11
N LEU A 272 17.02 15.84 2.40
CA LEU A 272 16.76 15.26 3.72
C LEU A 272 17.64 15.90 4.79
N ASP A 273 18.95 15.99 4.53
CA ASP A 273 19.92 16.50 5.50
C ASP A 273 19.63 17.97 5.80
N GLU A 274 19.56 18.81 4.75
CA GLU A 274 19.20 20.23 4.88
C GLU A 274 17.81 20.46 5.50
N GLY A 275 16.83 19.62 5.17
CA GLY A 275 15.47 19.73 5.69
C GLY A 275 15.35 19.32 7.15
N LEU A 276 16.04 18.25 7.56
CA LEU A 276 16.11 17.83 8.97
C LEU A 276 16.81 18.88 9.82
N ASP A 277 17.92 19.44 9.33
CA ASP A 277 18.65 20.47 10.06
C ASP A 277 17.81 21.75 10.21
N ALA A 278 17.09 22.16 9.16
CA ALA A 278 16.15 23.28 9.24
C ALA A 278 15.04 23.07 10.29
N ILE A 279 14.48 21.86 10.36
CA ILE A 279 13.44 21.52 11.34
C ILE A 279 14.04 21.48 12.76
N ARG A 280 15.21 20.87 12.94
CA ARG A 280 15.90 20.80 14.24
C ARG A 280 16.23 22.18 14.79
N ILE A 281 16.77 23.07 13.95
CA ILE A 281 17.06 24.46 14.35
C ILE A 281 15.78 25.18 14.81
N ALA A 282 14.64 24.92 14.16
CA ALA A 282 13.36 25.49 14.58
C ALA A 282 12.85 24.88 15.90
N CYS A 283 13.01 23.57 16.10
CA CYS A 283 12.73 22.91 17.37
C CYS A 283 13.58 23.49 18.51
N ASP A 284 14.87 23.71 18.27
CA ASP A 284 15.80 24.26 19.26
C ASP A 284 15.45 25.70 19.64
N LYS A 285 15.04 26.52 18.66
CA LYS A 285 14.54 27.89 18.92
C LYS A 285 13.24 27.88 19.72
N GLN A 286 12.30 27.03 19.34
CA GLN A 286 11.05 26.88 20.10
C GLN A 286 11.33 26.45 21.54
N MET A 287 12.29 25.55 21.77
CA MET A 287 12.71 25.15 23.11
C MET A 287 13.35 26.30 23.90
N GLN A 288 14.12 27.17 23.24
CA GLN A 288 14.71 28.36 23.89
C GLN A 288 13.65 29.40 24.26
N ASP A 289 12.64 29.59 23.42
CA ASP A 289 11.61 30.61 23.62
C ASP A 289 10.51 30.18 24.61
N SER A 290 10.05 28.92 24.54
CA SER A 290 8.94 28.42 25.36
C SER A 290 9.34 27.45 26.47
N GLY A 291 10.57 26.94 26.46
CA GLY A 291 11.02 25.88 27.37
C GLY A 291 10.43 24.48 27.09
N VAL A 292 9.62 24.33 26.03
CA VAL A 292 8.94 23.07 25.71
C VAL A 292 9.76 22.25 24.71
N LEU A 293 10.01 20.99 25.05
CA LEU A 293 10.68 20.05 24.15
C LEU A 293 9.67 19.45 23.15
N VAL A 294 9.96 19.61 21.86
CA VAL A 294 9.24 18.93 20.76
C VAL A 294 10.10 17.80 20.23
N ASN A 295 9.54 16.59 20.16
CA ASN A 295 10.25 15.43 19.66
C ASN A 295 10.25 15.43 18.12
N CYS A 296 11.44 15.29 17.52
CA CYS A 296 11.62 15.27 16.06
C CYS A 296 12.37 14.00 15.63
N CYS A 297 11.66 13.07 14.98
CA CYS A 297 12.19 11.76 14.60
C CYS A 297 12.07 11.49 13.10
N SER A 298 13.12 10.93 12.49
CA SER A 298 13.01 10.39 11.12
C SER A 298 12.39 9.00 11.16
N LEU A 299 11.37 8.75 10.32
CA LEU A 299 10.74 7.45 10.16
C LEU A 299 11.31 6.68 8.96
N GLU A 300 12.58 6.93 8.63
CA GLU A 300 13.24 6.26 7.53
C GLU A 300 13.19 4.74 7.67
N GLY A 301 12.67 4.07 6.65
CA GLY A 301 12.64 2.62 6.59
C GLY A 301 11.60 1.98 7.50
N LYS A 302 10.69 2.74 8.11
CA LYS A 302 9.54 2.20 8.85
C LYS A 302 8.29 2.14 7.98
N ILE A 303 8.04 3.23 7.26
CA ILE A 303 6.84 3.44 6.45
C ILE A 303 7.25 3.64 5.00
N ALA A 304 6.38 3.21 4.09
CA ALA A 304 6.57 3.26 2.65
C ALA A 304 5.36 3.88 1.96
N ARG A 305 5.60 4.41 0.76
CA ARG A 305 4.58 5.07 -0.07
C ARG A 305 4.59 4.50 -1.47
N LEU A 306 3.43 4.02 -1.92
CA LEU A 306 3.20 3.55 -3.28
C LEU A 306 2.25 4.50 -4.00
N GLU A 307 2.67 5.07 -5.13
CA GLU A 307 1.82 5.93 -5.94
C GLU A 307 1.05 5.08 -6.95
N VAL A 308 -0.28 5.24 -6.99
CA VAL A 308 -1.17 4.55 -7.93
C VAL A 308 -1.91 5.60 -8.76
N MET A 309 -1.81 5.52 -10.08
CA MET A 309 -2.25 6.58 -11.00
C MET A 309 -2.98 6.03 -12.22
N GLY A 310 -3.89 6.82 -12.80
CA GLY A 310 -4.60 6.54 -14.05
C GLY A 310 -6.09 6.27 -13.87
N CYS A 311 -6.82 6.16 -14.97
CA CYS A 311 -8.29 6.10 -14.97
C CYS A 311 -8.87 4.86 -14.27
N LYS A 312 -8.10 3.76 -14.20
CA LYS A 312 -8.49 2.52 -13.48
C LYS A 312 -7.84 2.39 -12.12
N ALA A 313 -7.18 3.44 -11.62
CA ALA A 313 -6.46 3.40 -10.35
C ALA A 313 -7.37 2.99 -9.19
N MET A 314 -8.54 3.62 -9.07
CA MET A 314 -9.49 3.28 -8.02
C MET A 314 -10.02 1.85 -8.16
N GLN A 315 -10.34 1.39 -9.37
CA GLN A 315 -10.74 0.00 -9.60
C GLN A 315 -9.68 -0.99 -9.09
N SER A 316 -8.39 -0.71 -9.34
CA SER A 316 -7.29 -1.51 -8.79
C SER A 316 -7.19 -1.40 -7.27
N LEU A 317 -7.47 -0.23 -6.68
CA LEU A 317 -7.48 -0.04 -5.23
C LEU A 317 -8.64 -0.79 -4.54
N LYS A 318 -9.84 -0.78 -5.13
CA LYS A 318 -10.99 -1.55 -4.65
C LYS A 318 -10.72 -3.06 -4.66
N SER A 319 -9.95 -3.53 -5.65
CA SER A 319 -9.57 -4.95 -5.73
C SER A 319 -8.51 -5.40 -4.72
N ILE A 320 -7.82 -4.46 -4.06
CA ILE A 320 -6.72 -4.78 -3.14
C ILE A 320 -7.03 -4.42 -1.68
N LEU A 321 -7.80 -3.34 -1.46
CA LEU A 321 -8.15 -2.85 -0.13
C LEU A 321 -9.48 -3.46 0.28
N HIS A 322 -9.43 -4.52 1.08
CA HIS A 322 -10.60 -5.12 1.71
C HIS A 322 -10.57 -4.81 3.20
N PRO A 323 -11.37 -3.83 3.69
CA PRO A 323 -11.43 -3.48 5.10
C PRO A 323 -11.80 -4.66 5.99
N VAL A 324 -11.14 -4.78 7.14
CA VAL A 324 -11.48 -5.80 8.14
C VAL A 324 -12.69 -5.32 8.92
N SER A 325 -13.83 -6.00 8.76
CA SER A 325 -15.02 -5.71 9.58
C SER A 325 -14.71 -6.00 11.05
N LYS A 326 -14.56 -4.96 11.87
CA LYS A 326 -14.50 -5.13 13.32
C LYS A 326 -15.90 -5.51 13.83
N ILE A 327 -16.09 -6.76 14.25
CA ILE A 327 -17.18 -7.10 15.16
C ILE A 327 -16.82 -6.38 16.46
N LEU A 328 -17.62 -5.39 16.85
CA LEU A 328 -17.54 -4.87 18.21
C LEU A 328 -18.10 -5.98 19.10
N ASP A 329 -17.23 -6.76 19.74
CA ASP A 329 -17.64 -7.75 20.72
C ASP A 329 -18.29 -7.02 21.90
N THR A 330 -19.61 -6.84 21.85
CA THR A 330 -20.43 -6.48 23.01
C THR A 330 -20.65 -7.74 23.84
N SER A 331 -19.59 -8.22 24.48
CA SER A 331 -19.69 -9.21 25.55
C SER A 331 -19.29 -8.56 26.87
N ASP A 332 -20.11 -7.62 27.34
CA ASP A 332 -20.24 -7.35 28.77
C ASP A 332 -21.59 -6.70 29.08
N MET A 333 -22.43 -7.49 29.76
CA MET A 333 -23.61 -7.15 30.55
C MET A 333 -24.78 -6.41 29.88
N CYS A 334 -25.87 -7.14 29.59
CA CYS A 334 -27.17 -6.97 30.27
C CYS A 334 -28.25 -7.96 29.77
N LYS A 335 -29.09 -8.39 30.71
CA LYS A 335 -30.13 -9.42 30.62
C LYS A 335 -31.26 -9.06 29.63
N PRO A 336 -32.00 -10.04 29.10
CA PRO A 336 -33.07 -9.79 28.14
C PRO A 336 -34.36 -9.38 28.86
N THR A 337 -34.96 -8.28 28.43
CA THR A 337 -36.40 -8.06 28.58
C THR A 337 -36.95 -7.40 27.31
N ASP A 338 -37.60 -8.24 26.51
CA ASP A 338 -38.77 -8.05 25.66
C ASP A 338 -39.08 -6.72 24.93
N HIS A 339 -39.19 -6.88 23.61
CA HIS A 339 -40.00 -6.16 22.62
C HIS A 339 -39.60 -4.72 22.20
N SER A 340 -38.88 -4.62 21.08
CA SER A 340 -39.41 -3.99 19.86
C SER A 340 -38.65 -4.46 18.61
N LEU A 341 -39.41 -4.86 17.57
CA LEU A 341 -38.92 -5.22 16.24
C LEU A 341 -38.49 -3.96 15.49
N TYR A 342 -37.19 -3.69 15.44
CA TYR A 342 -36.56 -2.95 14.35
C TYR A 342 -35.16 -3.56 14.18
N SER A 343 -35.01 -4.44 13.20
CA SER A 343 -33.71 -4.95 12.80
C SER A 343 -32.92 -3.79 12.18
N SER A 344 -32.10 -3.15 12.99
CA SER A 344 -31.12 -2.17 12.53
C SER A 344 -30.01 -2.91 11.81
N THR A 345 -30.03 -2.85 10.48
CA THR A 345 -28.91 -3.21 9.62
C THR A 345 -27.81 -2.15 9.80
N GLY A 346 -27.00 -2.27 10.84
CA GLY A 346 -25.77 -1.50 11.07
C GLY A 346 -24.79 -2.37 11.87
N PRO A 347 -23.46 -2.11 11.91
CA PRO A 347 -22.58 -1.17 11.22
C PRO A 347 -21.73 -1.87 10.12
N HIS A 348 -22.10 -3.10 9.73
CA HIS A 348 -21.31 -3.95 8.84
C HIS A 348 -21.23 -3.49 7.37
N VAL A 349 -22.17 -2.64 6.92
CA VAL A 349 -22.24 -2.15 5.53
C VAL A 349 -21.40 -0.88 5.31
N LEU A 350 -20.91 -0.26 6.39
CA LEU A 350 -20.41 1.11 6.34
C LEU A 350 -18.92 1.24 6.02
N GLU A 351 -18.06 0.24 6.31
CA GLU A 351 -16.61 0.33 6.00
C GLU A 351 -16.29 -0.04 4.54
N ALA A 352 -16.96 -1.05 3.98
CA ALA A 352 -16.78 -1.46 2.58
C ALA A 352 -17.25 -0.37 1.60
N SER A 353 -18.31 0.36 1.95
CA SER A 353 -18.83 1.49 1.16
C SER A 353 -17.91 2.71 1.16
N VAL A 354 -16.99 2.87 2.12
CA VAL A 354 -16.11 4.04 2.17
C VAL A 354 -15.15 4.12 0.98
N ILE A 355 -14.58 2.98 0.58
CA ILE A 355 -13.70 2.92 -0.60
C ILE A 355 -14.50 3.18 -1.86
N ASP A 356 -15.76 2.74 -1.89
CA ASP A 356 -16.62 2.93 -3.05
C ASP A 356 -16.89 4.40 -3.36
N HIS A 357 -16.95 5.24 -2.33
CA HIS A 357 -17.16 6.67 -2.44
C HIS A 357 -15.87 7.51 -2.41
N ALA A 358 -14.69 6.88 -2.32
CA ALA A 358 -13.42 7.60 -2.28
C ALA A 358 -13.21 8.51 -3.52
N GLU A 359 -13.74 8.13 -4.68
CA GLU A 359 -13.67 8.95 -5.90
C GLU A 359 -14.35 10.32 -5.78
N ILE A 360 -15.30 10.47 -4.86
CA ILE A 360 -16.07 11.71 -4.65
C ILE A 360 -15.35 12.66 -3.67
N LEU A 361 -14.38 12.17 -2.90
CA LEU A 361 -13.63 12.97 -1.93
C LEU A 361 -12.86 14.12 -2.59
N GLN A 362 -12.62 15.20 -1.86
CA GLN A 362 -11.82 16.31 -2.39
C GLN A 362 -10.35 15.89 -2.56
N PRO A 363 -9.63 16.43 -3.57
CA PRO A 363 -8.18 16.30 -3.63
C PRO A 363 -7.55 16.76 -2.32
N GLY A 364 -6.62 15.97 -1.79
CA GLY A 364 -6.02 16.17 -0.48
C GLY A 364 -6.59 15.26 0.61
N ALA A 365 -7.74 14.62 0.42
CA ALA A 365 -8.36 13.79 1.46
C ALA A 365 -7.49 12.61 1.91
N ILE A 366 -7.53 12.34 3.22
CA ILE A 366 -6.89 11.21 3.91
C ILE A 366 -7.96 10.20 4.30
N LEU A 367 -7.69 8.93 4.05
CA LEU A 367 -8.56 7.82 4.42
C LEU A 367 -7.76 6.72 5.11
N SER A 368 -8.09 6.43 6.37
CA SER A 368 -7.37 5.45 7.20
C SER A 368 -8.24 4.21 7.46
N MET A 369 -7.67 3.03 7.27
CA MET A 369 -8.39 1.75 7.43
C MET A 369 -7.44 0.60 7.73
N ILE A 370 -7.96 -0.47 8.32
CA ILE A 370 -7.25 -1.76 8.44
C ILE A 370 -7.76 -2.66 7.34
N VAL A 371 -6.87 -3.21 6.52
CA VAL A 371 -7.23 -4.10 5.40
C VAL A 371 -6.67 -5.50 5.59
N HIS A 372 -7.34 -6.48 5.03
CA HIS A 372 -6.81 -7.84 4.91
C HIS A 372 -5.56 -7.90 4.02
N ASP A 373 -4.75 -8.94 4.18
CA ASP A 373 -3.63 -9.20 3.29
C ASP A 373 -4.14 -9.34 1.85
N PRO A 374 -3.65 -8.53 0.90
CA PRO A 374 -4.14 -8.56 -0.47
C PRO A 374 -3.92 -9.90 -1.16
N ARG A 375 -2.99 -10.74 -0.67
CA ARG A 375 -2.71 -12.06 -1.23
C ARG A 375 -3.77 -13.11 -0.86
N GLU A 376 -4.59 -12.81 0.14
CA GLU A 376 -5.71 -13.63 0.60
C GLU A 376 -6.97 -13.20 -0.14
N VAL A 377 -7.09 -13.60 -1.41
CA VAL A 377 -8.31 -13.38 -2.19
C VAL A 377 -9.42 -14.19 -1.53
N SER A 378 -10.48 -13.53 -1.04
CA SER A 378 -11.67 -14.20 -0.54
C SER A 378 -12.23 -15.06 -1.67
N SER A 379 -12.56 -16.31 -1.39
CA SER A 379 -13.13 -17.24 -2.36
C SER A 379 -14.58 -16.93 -2.72
N GLN A 380 -15.01 -15.66 -2.65
CA GLN A 380 -16.23 -15.23 -3.30
C GLN A 380 -15.92 -15.02 -4.77
N GLY A 381 -16.69 -15.72 -5.61
CA GLY A 381 -16.45 -15.88 -7.03
C GLY A 381 -16.08 -14.57 -7.72
N THR A 382 -15.08 -14.66 -8.57
CA THR A 382 -14.94 -13.73 -9.69
C THR A 382 -16.17 -13.91 -10.57
N ASP A 383 -17.26 -13.22 -10.26
CA ASP A 383 -18.26 -12.97 -11.28
C ASP A 383 -17.56 -12.18 -12.39
N SER A 384 -17.70 -12.75 -13.58
CA SER A 384 -17.20 -12.29 -14.86
C SER A 384 -17.19 -10.75 -14.99
N PRO A 385 -16.22 -10.16 -15.73
CA PRO A 385 -16.36 -8.77 -16.13
C PRO A 385 -17.65 -8.67 -16.96
N SER A 386 -18.67 -8.02 -16.42
CA SER A 386 -19.93 -7.79 -17.13
C SER A 386 -19.59 -7.10 -18.45
N GLU A 387 -19.79 -7.82 -19.54
CA GLU A 387 -19.62 -7.33 -20.89
C GLU A 387 -20.61 -6.18 -21.08
N THR A 388 -20.08 -4.98 -21.31
CA THR A 388 -20.85 -3.87 -21.86
C THR A 388 -21.37 -4.30 -23.23
N VAL A 389 -22.63 -4.74 -23.28
CA VAL A 389 -23.35 -4.94 -24.53
C VAL A 389 -23.49 -3.58 -25.20
N THR A 390 -22.74 -3.40 -26.28
CA THR A 390 -23.02 -2.39 -27.30
C THR A 390 -24.28 -2.80 -28.04
N ASN A 391 -25.32 -1.97 -28.00
CA ASN A 391 -26.28 -1.83 -29.10
C ASN A 391 -26.52 -0.34 -29.36
N GLN A 392 -26.05 0.10 -30.55
CA GLN A 392 -26.55 1.26 -31.32
C GLN A 392 -28.08 1.09 -31.51
N GLU A 393 -28.95 2.09 -31.73
CA GLU A 393 -28.84 3.49 -32.11
C GLU A 393 -30.26 4.12 -31.96
N ASN A 394 -30.32 5.45 -31.82
CA ASN A 394 -31.45 6.34 -32.16
C ASN A 394 -32.72 6.35 -31.27
N LYS A 395 -32.78 7.33 -30.35
CA LYS A 395 -33.85 8.34 -30.37
C LYS A 395 -33.43 9.62 -29.62
N LEU A 396 -33.59 10.72 -30.34
CA LEU A 396 -33.45 12.12 -29.94
C LEU A 396 -34.67 12.55 -29.08
N LEU A 397 -34.48 13.55 -28.20
CA LEU A 397 -35.44 14.23 -27.30
C LEU A 397 -35.79 13.40 -26.05
N GLU A 398 -35.74 13.88 -24.80
CA GLU A 398 -35.86 15.22 -24.20
C GLU A 398 -35.25 15.16 -22.78
N GLY A 399 -34.91 16.33 -22.21
CA GLY A 399 -34.26 16.42 -20.90
C GLY A 399 -35.10 15.92 -19.72
N GLY A 400 -34.41 15.34 -18.74
CA GLY A 400 -34.97 14.97 -17.44
C GLY A 400 -33.85 14.50 -16.52
N ASP A 401 -33.58 15.28 -15.47
CA ASP A 401 -32.61 14.98 -14.43
C ASP A 401 -32.99 13.67 -13.71
N LEU A 402 -32.15 12.63 -13.84
CA LEU A 402 -32.21 11.45 -13.00
C LEU A 402 -31.45 11.74 -11.71
N GLU A 403 -32.19 12.17 -10.69
CA GLU A 403 -31.68 12.31 -9.34
C GLU A 403 -31.22 10.96 -8.77
N ALA A 404 -30.00 10.93 -8.24
CA ALA A 404 -29.49 9.83 -7.42
C ALA A 404 -30.36 9.65 -6.14
N PRO A 405 -30.42 8.43 -5.56
CA PRO A 405 -31.32 8.12 -4.45
C PRO A 405 -31.05 9.05 -3.26
N SER A 406 -32.13 9.58 -2.68
CA SER A 406 -32.14 10.61 -1.65
C SER A 406 -31.33 10.24 -0.39
N GLU A 407 -31.19 8.95 -0.07
CA GLU A 407 -30.45 8.47 1.10
C GLU A 407 -28.93 8.69 0.99
N GLU A 408 -28.35 8.58 -0.22
CA GLU A 408 -26.92 8.78 -0.48
C GLU A 408 -26.52 10.27 -0.37
N ARG A 409 -27.42 11.16 -0.80
CA ARG A 409 -27.25 12.62 -0.63
C ARG A 409 -27.29 13.03 0.85
N HIS A 410 -28.07 12.33 1.69
CA HIS A 410 -28.14 12.61 3.13
C HIS A 410 -26.85 12.24 3.87
N ILE A 411 -26.20 11.12 3.53
CA ILE A 411 -24.89 10.73 4.09
C ILE A 411 -23.81 11.72 3.65
N PHE A 412 -23.82 12.14 2.38
CA PHE A 412 -22.85 13.09 1.83
C PHE A 412 -23.01 14.50 2.40
N SER A 413 -24.24 14.94 2.64
CA SER A 413 -24.54 16.19 3.34
C SER A 413 -24.10 16.11 4.81
N LEU A 414 -24.24 14.95 5.47
CA LEU A 414 -23.64 14.71 6.79
C LEU A 414 -22.11 14.74 6.77
N MET A 415 -21.47 14.26 5.70
CA MET A 415 -20.02 14.32 5.49
C MET A 415 -19.50 15.74 5.15
N GLN A 416 -20.35 16.64 4.62
CA GLN A 416 -19.97 18.01 4.23
C GLN A 416 -20.38 19.08 5.25
N MET A 417 -21.43 18.86 6.05
CA MET A 417 -22.06 19.90 6.88
C MET A 417 -21.76 19.79 8.39
N HIS A 418 -21.17 18.69 8.87
CA HIS A 418 -20.84 18.51 10.29
C HIS A 418 -19.33 18.31 10.50
N SER A 419 -18.63 19.42 10.75
CA SER A 419 -17.19 19.50 11.08
C SER A 419 -16.75 18.78 12.37
N GLY A 420 -17.60 17.92 12.94
CA GLY A 420 -17.32 17.16 14.17
C GLY A 420 -17.82 15.71 14.14
N ARG A 421 -18.18 15.17 12.97
CA ARG A 421 -18.63 13.76 12.80
C ARG A 421 -17.91 12.98 11.70
N HIS A 422 -16.74 13.48 11.25
CA HIS A 422 -15.85 12.77 10.32
C HIS A 422 -15.25 11.47 10.92
N ASP A 423 -15.49 11.26 12.21
CA ASP A 423 -14.84 10.31 13.11
C ASP A 423 -15.59 8.99 13.29
N LEU A 424 -16.79 8.85 12.72
CA LEU A 424 -17.65 7.69 13.02
C LEU A 424 -17.34 6.42 12.21
N LEU A 425 -16.43 6.46 11.23
CA LEU A 425 -16.28 5.36 10.26
C LEU A 425 -14.85 4.98 9.85
N LEU A 426 -13.81 5.67 10.33
CA LEU A 426 -12.43 5.42 9.92
C LEU A 426 -11.61 4.90 11.09
N SER A 427 -10.85 3.83 10.88
CA SER A 427 -9.92 3.35 11.90
C SER A 427 -8.77 4.35 12.03
N ASP A 428 -8.52 4.86 13.25
CA ASP A 428 -7.46 5.83 13.57
C ASP A 428 -6.03 5.40 13.20
N CYS A 429 -5.85 4.15 12.74
CA CYS A 429 -4.58 3.52 12.39
C CYS A 429 -3.46 3.91 13.36
N ARG A 430 -3.77 3.92 14.67
CA ARG A 430 -2.90 4.41 15.74
C ARG A 430 -1.50 3.78 15.69
N GLU A 431 -1.45 2.50 15.34
CA GLU A 431 -0.24 1.71 15.15
C GLU A 431 0.75 2.32 14.14
N MET A 432 0.25 3.09 13.16
CA MET A 432 1.12 3.74 12.18
C MET A 432 1.79 5.01 12.72
N TRP A 433 1.14 5.72 13.64
CA TRP A 433 1.63 7.00 14.19
C TRP A 433 2.46 6.81 15.46
N ASP A 434 2.13 5.80 16.25
CA ASP A 434 2.79 5.53 17.53
C ASP A 434 4.06 4.70 17.29
N SER A 435 5.22 5.35 17.43
CA SER A 435 6.54 4.71 17.22
C SER A 435 6.83 3.50 18.13
N GLY A 436 6.08 3.33 19.22
CA GLY A 436 6.16 2.21 20.15
C GLY A 436 5.33 0.98 19.74
N CYS A 437 4.39 1.12 18.80
CA CYS A 437 3.58 0.00 18.31
C CYS A 437 4.38 -0.79 17.27
N LYS A 438 4.75 -2.03 17.60
CA LYS A 438 5.38 -2.94 16.63
C LYS A 438 4.33 -3.44 15.66
N ILE A 439 4.42 -3.01 14.41
CA ILE A 439 3.58 -3.55 13.34
C ILE A 439 4.12 -4.91 12.92
N ASN A 440 3.28 -5.94 13.07
CA ASN A 440 3.65 -7.29 12.67
C ASN A 440 3.84 -7.39 11.14
N PRO A 441 4.91 -8.04 10.68
CA PRO A 441 5.11 -8.29 9.25
C PRO A 441 4.01 -9.18 8.67
N PRO A 442 3.81 -9.14 7.34
CA PRO A 442 2.87 -10.02 6.67
C PRO A 442 3.31 -11.48 6.79
N VAL A 443 2.35 -12.40 6.75
CA VAL A 443 2.61 -13.85 6.70
C VAL A 443 3.62 -14.18 5.59
N ALA A 444 4.58 -15.03 5.88
CA ALA A 444 5.62 -15.43 4.93
C ALA A 444 5.02 -16.03 3.64
N GLU A 445 5.64 -15.74 2.50
CA GLU A 445 5.14 -16.20 1.19
C GLU A 445 5.14 -17.74 1.10
N GLU A 446 6.13 -18.39 1.70
CA GLU A 446 6.24 -19.85 1.74
C GLU A 446 5.05 -20.50 2.45
N ILE A 447 4.58 -19.92 3.55
CA ILE A 447 3.43 -20.42 4.33
C ILE A 447 2.15 -20.29 3.52
N LEU A 448 1.90 -19.11 2.93
CA LEU A 448 0.71 -18.90 2.09
C LEU A 448 0.73 -19.78 0.83
N CYS A 449 1.90 -20.02 0.24
CA CYS A 449 2.04 -20.94 -0.88
C CYS A 449 1.74 -22.38 -0.48
N MET A 450 2.18 -22.83 0.70
CA MET A 450 1.87 -24.16 1.24
C MET A 450 0.36 -24.31 1.49
N GLU A 451 -0.26 -23.32 2.12
CA GLU A 451 -1.71 -23.32 2.38
C GLU A 451 -2.52 -23.40 1.08
N LYS A 452 -2.15 -22.60 0.07
CA LYS A 452 -2.76 -22.67 -1.28
C LYS A 452 -2.50 -23.99 -1.97
N HIS A 453 -1.34 -24.61 -1.74
CA HIS A 453 -1.02 -25.92 -2.30
C HIS A 453 -1.90 -27.01 -1.71
N HIS A 454 -2.03 -27.07 -0.37
CA HIS A 454 -2.91 -28.02 0.30
C HIS A 454 -4.36 -27.84 -0.15
N ARG A 455 -4.90 -26.60 -0.13
CA ARG A 455 -6.25 -26.33 -0.65
C ARG A 455 -6.49 -26.86 -2.07
N ARG A 456 -5.47 -26.84 -2.95
CA ARG A 456 -5.56 -27.41 -4.30
C ARG A 456 -5.53 -28.95 -4.29
N ILE A 457 -4.68 -29.57 -3.48
CA ILE A 457 -4.65 -31.03 -3.34
C ILE A 457 -6.02 -31.53 -2.85
N ASN A 458 -6.55 -30.90 -1.81
CA ASN A 458 -7.90 -31.18 -1.29
C ASN A 458 -8.98 -30.98 -2.36
N PHE A 459 -8.92 -29.88 -3.14
CA PHE A 459 -9.88 -29.61 -4.22
C PHE A 459 -9.85 -30.70 -5.30
N PHE A 460 -8.67 -31.22 -5.65
CA PHE A 460 -8.53 -32.31 -6.61
C PHE A 460 -8.70 -33.70 -5.97
N CYS A 461 -9.04 -33.77 -4.68
CA CYS A 461 -9.14 -35.00 -3.89
C CYS A 461 -7.90 -35.91 -4.06
N LEU A 462 -6.72 -35.29 -4.15
CA LEU A 462 -5.44 -36.01 -4.31
C LEU A 462 -4.82 -36.41 -2.96
N ASP A 463 -5.47 -36.07 -1.85
CA ASP A 463 -5.03 -36.46 -0.51
C ASP A 463 -5.23 -37.97 -0.34
N SER A 464 -4.17 -38.68 0.04
CA SER A 464 -4.34 -39.93 0.79
C SER A 464 -4.82 -39.57 2.18
N GLU A 465 -5.81 -40.28 2.72
CA GLU A 465 -6.51 -40.04 4.01
C GLU A 465 -5.62 -39.93 5.28
N ASN A 466 -4.29 -39.92 5.15
CA ASN A 466 -3.32 -39.97 6.25
C ASN A 466 -2.69 -38.62 6.65
N ASP A 467 -2.92 -37.52 5.94
CA ASP A 467 -2.36 -36.22 6.34
C ASP A 467 -3.33 -35.46 7.26
N GLN A 468 -3.41 -35.91 8.53
CA GLN A 468 -3.96 -35.10 9.60
C GLN A 468 -3.09 -33.83 9.74
N GLY A 469 -3.60 -32.73 9.19
CA GLY A 469 -2.91 -31.46 9.12
C GLY A 469 -2.37 -31.04 10.48
N GLN A 470 -1.04 -31.01 10.62
CA GLN A 470 -0.42 -30.22 11.68
C GLN A 470 -0.79 -28.77 11.41
N ALA A 471 -1.77 -28.24 12.15
CA ALA A 471 -1.97 -26.82 12.27
C ALA A 471 -0.63 -26.24 12.75
N THR A 472 0.13 -25.67 11.83
CA THR A 472 1.38 -25.00 12.16
C THR A 472 0.97 -23.93 13.18
N GLN A 473 1.43 -24.06 14.42
CA GLN A 473 1.19 -23.07 15.46
C GLN A 473 1.47 -21.70 14.84
N VAL A 474 0.42 -20.89 14.77
CA VAL A 474 0.52 -19.53 14.25
C VAL A 474 1.39 -18.80 15.25
N ASN A 475 2.69 -18.69 14.97
CA ASN A 475 3.56 -17.83 15.74
C ASN A 475 2.93 -16.42 15.72
N ASP A 476 2.71 -15.83 16.90
CA ASP A 476 2.13 -14.49 17.14
C ASP A 476 2.90 -13.32 16.47
N CYS A 477 3.87 -13.62 15.62
CA CYS A 477 4.78 -12.68 14.97
C CYS A 477 4.32 -12.21 13.58
N PHE A 478 3.24 -12.75 13.02
CA PHE A 478 2.75 -12.38 11.68
C PHE A 478 1.31 -11.90 11.73
N SER A 479 0.99 -10.92 10.88
CA SER A 479 -0.38 -10.44 10.73
C SER A 479 -0.94 -10.78 9.35
N ARG A 480 -2.25 -11.06 9.32
CA ARG A 480 -3.08 -11.18 8.10
C ARG A 480 -3.87 -9.89 7.82
N SER A 481 -3.63 -8.85 8.60
CA SER A 481 -4.20 -7.52 8.43
C SER A 481 -3.11 -6.45 8.49
N CYS A 482 -3.32 -5.35 7.76
CA CYS A 482 -2.37 -4.26 7.62
C CYS A 482 -3.10 -2.93 7.83
N PRO A 483 -2.61 -2.02 8.69
CA PRO A 483 -3.09 -0.65 8.68
C PRO A 483 -2.61 0.05 7.40
N VAL A 484 -3.50 0.81 6.77
CA VAL A 484 -3.27 1.49 5.49
C VAL A 484 -3.83 2.90 5.56
N ILE A 485 -3.03 3.87 5.10
CA ILE A 485 -3.49 5.24 4.88
C ILE A 485 -3.52 5.49 3.37
N LEU A 486 -4.70 5.74 2.83
CA LEU A 486 -4.94 6.11 1.45
C LEU A 486 -5.02 7.63 1.33
N LEU A 487 -4.21 8.19 0.42
CA LEU A 487 -4.17 9.61 0.13
C LEU A 487 -4.70 9.88 -1.27
N LYS A 488 -5.62 10.83 -1.39
CA LYS A 488 -6.06 11.36 -2.68
C LYS A 488 -5.26 12.59 -3.06
N HIS A 489 -4.51 12.55 -4.15
CA HIS A 489 -3.80 13.74 -4.66
C HIS A 489 -4.58 14.49 -5.73
N ALA A 490 -5.27 13.75 -6.59
CA ALA A 490 -6.10 14.27 -7.67
C ALA A 490 -7.12 13.20 -8.05
N LYS A 491 -8.02 13.50 -9.01
CA LYS A 491 -9.06 12.58 -9.48
C LYS A 491 -8.54 11.16 -9.77
N GLU A 492 -7.41 11.07 -10.46
CA GLU A 492 -6.79 9.79 -10.90
C GLU A 492 -5.42 9.54 -10.27
N ARG A 493 -5.11 10.18 -9.13
CA ARG A 493 -3.81 10.05 -8.48
C ARG A 493 -3.97 9.79 -7.00
N TRP A 494 -3.46 8.64 -6.59
CA TRP A 494 -3.58 8.10 -5.25
C TRP A 494 -2.20 7.74 -4.70
N SER A 495 -2.02 7.81 -3.40
CA SER A 495 -0.88 7.20 -2.72
C SER A 495 -1.36 6.29 -1.61
N ILE A 496 -0.81 5.09 -1.55
CA ILE A 496 -1.01 4.16 -0.44
C ILE A 496 0.20 4.27 0.45
N ILE A 497 -0.01 4.57 1.72
CA ILE A 497 1.01 4.51 2.76
C ILE A 497 0.81 3.21 3.53
N VAL A 498 1.89 2.42 3.59
CA VAL A 498 1.90 1.11 4.26
C VAL A 498 3.20 0.94 5.06
N PRO A 499 3.21 0.08 6.09
CA PRO A 499 4.45 -0.31 6.74
C PRO A 499 5.43 -0.96 5.75
N LEU A 500 6.73 -0.77 5.94
CA LEU A 500 7.74 -1.14 4.95
C LEU A 500 7.69 -2.64 4.60
N SER A 501 7.43 -3.51 5.57
CA SER A 501 7.29 -4.96 5.37
C SER A 501 6.12 -5.35 4.46
N TRP A 502 5.06 -4.56 4.41
CA TRP A 502 3.85 -4.81 3.62
C TRP A 502 3.96 -4.34 2.16
N VAL A 503 5.01 -3.60 1.80
CA VAL A 503 5.21 -3.13 0.42
C VAL A 503 5.23 -4.26 -0.61
N LYS A 504 5.91 -5.38 -0.30
CA LYS A 504 6.04 -6.52 -1.24
C LYS A 504 4.66 -7.15 -1.57
N PRO A 505 3.83 -7.54 -0.58
CA PRO A 505 2.45 -8.01 -0.83
C PRO A 505 1.65 -7.08 -1.75
N PHE A 506 1.59 -5.79 -1.40
CA PHE A 506 0.80 -4.81 -2.16
C PHE A 506 1.33 -4.62 -3.58
N TRP A 507 2.65 -4.47 -3.72
CA TRP A 507 3.29 -4.29 -5.02
C TRP A 507 3.06 -5.47 -5.96
N LEU A 508 3.26 -6.70 -5.46
CA LEU A 508 3.09 -7.90 -6.27
C LEU A 508 1.63 -8.08 -6.70
N PHE A 509 0.68 -7.81 -5.80
CA PHE A 509 -0.74 -7.88 -6.12
C PHE A 509 -1.13 -6.85 -7.20
N LEU A 510 -0.76 -5.58 -7.03
CA LEU A 510 -1.07 -4.54 -8.03
C LEU A 510 -0.53 -4.92 -9.42
N VAL A 511 0.72 -5.36 -9.48
CA VAL A 511 1.37 -5.73 -10.74
C VAL A 511 0.73 -7.00 -11.35
N SER A 512 0.34 -7.99 -10.55
CA SER A 512 -0.32 -9.20 -11.06
C SER A 512 -1.72 -8.91 -11.60
N HIS A 513 -2.41 -7.91 -11.05
CA HIS A 513 -3.74 -7.46 -11.48
C HIS A 513 -3.70 -6.38 -12.57
N GLY A 514 -2.60 -6.34 -13.34
CA GLY A 514 -2.52 -5.55 -14.57
C GLY A 514 -2.01 -4.12 -14.39
N ALA A 515 -1.66 -3.69 -13.18
CA ALA A 515 -1.08 -2.37 -12.97
C ALA A 515 0.34 -2.29 -13.55
N HIS A 516 0.62 -1.20 -14.27
CA HIS A 516 1.89 -1.03 -14.96
C HIS A 516 2.90 -0.28 -14.09
N ALA A 517 3.93 -0.99 -13.60
CA ALA A 517 5.01 -0.34 -12.88
C ALA A 517 5.82 0.61 -13.78
N ILE A 518 6.26 1.73 -13.21
CA ILE A 518 7.10 2.73 -13.88
C ILE A 518 8.37 3.05 -13.10
N GLY A 519 9.34 3.72 -13.73
CA GLY A 519 10.53 4.27 -13.09
C GLY A 519 10.51 5.80 -13.05
N LEU A 520 11.61 6.41 -12.61
CA LEU A 520 11.73 7.86 -12.44
C LEU A 520 11.52 8.65 -13.76
N ARG A 521 11.99 8.14 -14.89
CA ARG A 521 11.84 8.79 -16.20
C ARG A 521 10.37 8.85 -16.61
N GLU A 522 9.67 7.73 -16.50
CA GLU A 522 8.25 7.66 -16.85
C GLU A 522 7.41 8.50 -15.86
N ARG A 523 7.76 8.51 -14.56
CA ARG A 523 7.13 9.41 -13.57
C ARG A 523 7.28 10.89 -13.92
N ARG A 524 8.47 11.31 -14.39
CA ARG A 524 8.72 12.69 -14.87
C ARG A 524 7.84 13.06 -16.06
N TRP A 525 7.62 12.16 -17.01
CA TRP A 525 6.73 12.41 -18.14
C TRP A 525 5.28 12.63 -17.70
N ILE A 526 4.80 11.84 -16.74
CA ILE A 526 3.47 12.01 -16.17
C ILE A 526 3.36 13.35 -15.44
N ALA A 527 4.34 13.67 -14.58
CA ALA A 527 4.35 14.94 -13.85
C ALA A 527 4.37 16.15 -14.79
N SER A 528 5.11 16.07 -15.90
CA SER A 528 5.16 17.15 -16.89
C SER A 528 3.82 17.37 -17.58
N GLN A 529 3.05 16.31 -17.87
CA GLN A 529 1.73 16.46 -18.49
C GLN A 529 0.71 17.10 -17.54
N VAL A 530 0.78 16.76 -16.25
CA VAL A 530 -0.15 17.29 -15.24
C VAL A 530 0.04 18.79 -15.00
N LEU A 531 1.21 19.36 -15.35
CA LEU A 531 1.44 20.82 -15.28
C LEU A 531 0.84 21.58 -16.47
N TYR A 532 0.40 20.89 -17.53
CA TYR A 532 -0.20 21.48 -18.73
C TYR A 532 -1.73 21.29 -18.80
N MET A 533 -2.33 20.63 -17.81
CA MET A 533 -3.79 20.51 -17.62
C MET A 533 -4.16 21.18 -16.32
#